data_AF-A0A355EY91-F1
#
_entry.id   AF-A0A355EY91-F1
#
_cell.length_a   1.000
_cell.length_b   1.000
_cell.length_c   1.000
_cell.angle_alpha   90.00
_cell.angle_beta   90.00
_cell.angle_gamma   90.00
#
_symmetry.space_group_name_H-M   'P 1'
#
loop_
_entity.id
_entity.type
_entity.pdbx_description
1 polymer ?
#
loop_
_entity_poly.entity_id
_entity_poly.type
_entity_poly.pdbx_seq_one_letter_code
_entity_poly.pdbx_strand_id
1 'polypeptide(L)'
;MPEDMFEQGVEHVEQAARRLCEETGKAPDGLSIQAALDELADYSMLTRQGGGMVTVHRMVQEVLRSQIPGPQRAWIEGTLRIVNRAFPFDSDDVRTWPVCDRLRPHARRISASADEEGITDPTSRLMNQLGGLFLYKGLYSQAEPLMRRALGIDEGAFGNDHPAVAIRLNNLALLLQDTNRLAEAEPLIRRALAIDEVAFGNDHLDVAIDLNNLALLLKATNRLAEAEPLMR
;
A
#
# COMPACT_ATOMS: atom_id res chain seq x y z
N MET A 1 -20.58 18.03 28.90
CA MET A 1 -19.20 17.99 28.39
C MET A 1 -19.24 17.96 26.86
N PRO A 2 -18.16 18.29 26.13
CA PRO A 2 -18.14 18.17 24.67
C PRO A 2 -18.53 16.76 24.19
N GLU A 3 -18.14 15.72 24.93
CA GLU A 3 -18.51 14.32 24.67
C GLU A 3 -20.02 14.09 24.63
N ASP A 4 -20.79 14.61 25.61
CA ASP A 4 -22.25 14.47 25.65
C ASP A 4 -22.95 15.09 24.43
N MET A 5 -22.45 16.23 23.92
CA MET A 5 -23.01 16.86 22.72
C MET A 5 -22.71 16.05 21.46
N PHE A 6 -21.54 15.39 21.40
CA PHE A 6 -21.19 14.52 20.28
C PHE A 6 -21.96 13.21 20.31
N GLU A 7 -22.15 12.59 21.47
CA GLU A 7 -22.99 11.40 21.61
C GLU A 7 -24.44 11.69 21.22
N GLN A 8 -25.02 12.80 21.68
CA GLN A 8 -26.36 13.24 21.27
C GLN A 8 -26.45 13.53 19.77
N GLY A 9 -25.38 14.07 19.18
CA GLY A 9 -25.27 14.29 17.73
C GLY A 9 -25.20 13.00 16.93
N VAL A 10 -24.41 12.02 17.38
CA VAL A 10 -24.33 10.68 16.77
C VAL A 10 -25.67 9.97 16.85
N GLU A 11 -26.34 10.03 17.99
CA GLU A 11 -27.66 9.45 18.19
C GLU A 11 -28.70 10.12 17.27
N HIS A 12 -28.61 11.44 17.07
CA HIS A 12 -29.45 12.16 16.10
C HIS A 12 -29.17 11.74 14.65
N VAL A 13 -27.90 11.61 14.26
CA VAL A 13 -27.52 11.17 12.90
C VAL A 13 -27.93 9.73 12.65
N GLU A 14 -27.78 8.85 13.66
CA GLU A 14 -28.23 7.46 13.57
C GLU A 14 -29.75 7.36 13.50
N GLN A 15 -30.48 8.17 14.28
CA GLN A 15 -31.93 8.26 14.19
C GLN A 15 -32.39 8.85 12.85
N ALA A 16 -31.71 9.86 12.31
CA ALA A 16 -32.01 10.44 11.01
C ALA A 16 -31.78 9.40 9.89
N ALA A 17 -30.66 8.68 9.93
CA ALA A 17 -30.36 7.59 9.01
C ALA A 17 -31.38 6.44 9.10
N ARG A 18 -31.81 6.07 10.33
CA ARG A 18 -32.86 5.06 10.55
C ARG A 18 -34.22 5.53 10.04
N ARG A 19 -34.62 6.78 10.32
CA ARG A 19 -35.86 7.38 9.79
C ARG A 19 -35.86 7.42 8.26
N LEU A 20 -34.74 7.78 7.64
CA LEU A 20 -34.59 7.72 6.18
C LEU A 20 -34.77 6.29 5.63
N CYS A 21 -34.25 5.28 6.32
CA CYS A 21 -34.46 3.86 5.96
C CYS A 21 -35.92 3.40 6.16
N GLU A 22 -36.59 3.88 7.21
CA GLU A 22 -37.98 3.55 7.54
C GLU A 22 -38.99 4.21 6.58
N GLU A 23 -38.78 5.48 6.24
CA GLU A 23 -39.63 6.23 5.31
C GLU A 23 -39.51 5.74 3.86
N THR A 24 -38.37 5.16 3.49
CA THR A 24 -38.10 4.69 2.13
C THR A 24 -38.25 3.18 1.94
N GLY A 25 -38.50 2.42 3.03
CA GLY A 25 -38.81 0.99 2.98
C GLY A 25 -37.70 0.09 2.43
N LYS A 26 -36.45 0.56 2.42
CA LYS A 26 -35.27 -0.19 1.93
C LYS A 26 -34.08 0.00 2.87
N ALA A 27 -33.44 -1.09 3.28
CA ALA A 27 -32.00 -1.05 3.52
C ALA A 27 -31.33 -0.79 2.16
N PRO A 28 -30.33 0.09 2.05
CA PRO A 28 -30.20 0.82 0.80
C PRO A 28 -29.45 0.04 -0.28
N ASP A 29 -30.21 -0.63 -1.15
CA ASP A 29 -30.01 -0.45 -2.58
C ASP A 29 -30.49 0.97 -2.94
N GLY A 30 -29.64 1.99 -2.71
CA GLY A 30 -29.95 3.37 -3.09
C GLY A 30 -29.40 4.51 -2.22
N LEU A 31 -28.84 4.25 -1.03
CA LEU A 31 -28.14 5.29 -0.26
C LEU A 31 -26.77 5.46 -0.91
N SER A 32 -26.68 6.44 -1.79
CA SER A 32 -25.40 6.82 -2.39
C SER A 32 -24.45 7.22 -1.25
N ILE A 33 -23.21 6.70 -1.28
CA ILE A 33 -22.13 7.17 -0.40
C ILE A 33 -22.06 8.69 -0.40
N GLN A 34 -22.35 9.32 -1.55
CA GLN A 34 -22.38 10.76 -1.68
C GLN A 34 -23.44 11.43 -0.79
N ALA A 35 -24.65 10.87 -0.70
CA ALA A 35 -25.72 11.41 0.14
C ALA A 35 -25.37 11.29 1.63
N ALA A 36 -24.79 10.16 2.05
CA ALA A 36 -24.30 10.01 3.42
C ALA A 36 -23.17 11.00 3.75
N LEU A 37 -22.28 11.26 2.79
CA LEU A 37 -21.22 12.26 2.95
C LEU A 37 -21.76 13.70 2.96
N ASP A 38 -22.82 13.99 2.21
CA ASP A 38 -23.49 15.30 2.21
C ASP A 38 -24.14 15.58 3.58
N GLU A 39 -24.85 14.60 4.13
CA GLU A 39 -25.45 14.70 5.47
C GLU A 39 -24.38 14.99 6.56
N LEU A 40 -23.28 14.24 6.54
CA LEU A 40 -22.18 14.46 7.47
C LEU A 40 -21.49 15.83 7.27
N ALA A 41 -21.49 16.36 6.04
CA ALA A 41 -20.95 17.70 5.77
C ALA A 41 -21.86 18.79 6.35
N ASP A 42 -23.19 18.62 6.23
CA ASP A 42 -24.18 19.57 6.76
C ASP A 42 -24.08 19.72 8.28
N TYR A 43 -23.78 18.61 8.99
CA TYR A 43 -23.51 18.64 10.43
C TYR A 43 -22.09 19.03 10.81
N SER A 44 -21.27 19.51 9.88
CA SER A 44 -19.84 19.84 10.11
C SER A 44 -19.01 18.67 10.67
N MET A 45 -19.50 17.44 10.50
CA MET A 45 -18.83 16.21 10.92
C MET A 45 -17.74 15.77 9.93
N LEU A 46 -17.82 16.23 8.68
CA LEU A 46 -16.75 16.15 7.71
C LEU A 46 -16.58 17.44 6.91
N THR A 47 -15.40 17.58 6.31
CA THR A 47 -15.08 18.67 5.40
C THR A 47 -14.69 18.10 4.05
N ARG A 48 -15.34 18.57 2.98
CA ARG A 48 -14.95 18.24 1.60
C ARG A 48 -13.70 19.03 1.21
N GLN A 49 -12.71 18.32 0.69
CA GLN A 49 -11.48 18.86 0.13
C GLN A 49 -11.53 18.75 -1.40
N GLY A 50 -10.64 19.45 -2.10
CA GLY A 50 -10.50 19.32 -3.55
C GLY A 50 -10.18 17.88 -3.98
N GLY A 51 -10.65 17.48 -5.16
CA GLY A 51 -10.32 16.16 -5.75
C GLY A 51 -11.11 14.97 -5.18
N GLY A 52 -12.24 15.20 -4.52
CA GLY A 52 -13.09 14.14 -3.96
C GLY A 52 -12.61 13.58 -2.62
N MET A 53 -11.63 14.24 -1.98
CA MET A 53 -11.21 13.90 -0.63
C MET A 53 -12.17 14.47 0.41
N VAL A 54 -12.38 13.74 1.50
CA VAL A 54 -13.13 14.19 2.67
C VAL A 54 -12.27 14.01 3.91
N THR A 55 -12.32 14.98 4.82
CA THR A 55 -11.70 14.86 6.15
C THR A 55 -12.81 14.77 7.17
N VAL A 56 -12.89 13.65 7.89
CA VAL A 56 -13.83 13.50 9.00
C VAL A 56 -13.25 14.18 10.22
N HIS A 57 -14.07 14.92 10.97
CA HIS A 57 -13.65 15.60 12.19
C HIS A 57 -13.08 14.60 13.22
N ARG A 58 -12.02 14.98 13.96
CA ARG A 58 -11.31 14.05 14.86
C ARG A 58 -12.24 13.41 15.89
N MET A 59 -13.15 14.17 16.48
CA MET A 59 -14.10 13.64 17.46
C MET A 59 -15.00 12.55 16.86
N VAL A 60 -15.50 12.76 15.64
CA VAL A 60 -16.33 11.78 14.92
C VAL A 60 -15.53 10.52 14.64
N GLN A 61 -14.25 10.66 14.27
CA GLN A 61 -13.36 9.50 14.13
C GLN A 61 -13.19 8.74 15.46
N GLU A 62 -13.04 9.43 16.60
CA GLU A 62 -12.89 8.74 17.89
C GLU A 62 -14.18 8.04 18.34
N VAL A 63 -15.35 8.68 18.19
CA VAL A 63 -16.63 8.05 18.49
C VAL A 63 -16.87 6.84 17.58
N LEU A 64 -16.60 6.96 16.28
CA LEU A 64 -16.71 5.81 15.37
C LEU A 64 -15.76 4.68 15.79
N ARG A 65 -14.52 4.99 16.19
CA ARG A 65 -13.58 3.97 16.67
C ARG A 65 -14.04 3.29 17.96
N SER A 66 -14.63 4.03 18.90
CA SER A 66 -15.11 3.44 20.16
C SER A 66 -16.32 2.51 19.97
N GLN A 67 -17.09 2.72 18.90
CA GLN A 67 -18.27 1.92 18.57
C GLN A 67 -17.97 0.72 17.67
N ILE A 68 -16.76 0.61 17.09
CA ILE A 68 -16.41 -0.52 16.23
C ILE A 68 -16.24 -1.79 17.09
N PRO A 69 -17.08 -2.82 16.92
CA PRO A 69 -17.01 -4.03 17.73
C PRO A 69 -15.85 -4.92 17.28
N GLY A 70 -15.19 -5.59 18.23
CA GLY A 70 -14.13 -6.57 17.95
C GLY A 70 -12.70 -6.00 17.98
N PRO A 71 -11.67 -6.86 17.81
CA PRO A 71 -10.28 -6.44 17.99
C PRO A 71 -9.82 -5.50 16.87
N GLN A 72 -9.17 -4.40 17.24
CA GLN A 72 -8.62 -3.40 16.32
C GLN A 72 -7.77 -4.02 15.20
N ARG A 73 -6.96 -5.03 15.52
CA ARG A 73 -6.14 -5.78 14.57
C ARG A 73 -6.96 -6.38 13.41
N ALA A 74 -8.13 -6.95 13.67
CA ALA A 74 -8.95 -7.58 12.63
C ALA A 74 -9.51 -6.56 11.63
N TRP A 75 -9.87 -5.36 12.12
CA TRP A 75 -10.32 -4.25 11.27
C TRP A 75 -9.19 -3.69 10.43
N ILE A 76 -7.99 -3.56 10.99
CA ILE A 76 -6.81 -3.13 10.25
C ILE A 76 -6.51 -4.13 9.13
N GLU A 77 -6.50 -5.42 9.43
CA GLU A 77 -6.26 -6.47 8.44
C GLU A 77 -7.34 -6.50 7.35
N GLY A 78 -8.61 -6.37 7.71
CA GLY A 78 -9.72 -6.28 6.75
C GLY A 78 -9.60 -5.06 5.84
N THR A 79 -9.34 -3.89 6.40
CA THR A 79 -9.14 -2.64 5.65
C THR A 79 -7.93 -2.74 4.73
N LEU A 80 -6.84 -3.32 5.22
CA LEU A 80 -5.61 -3.51 4.45
C LEU A 80 -5.84 -4.43 3.25
N ARG A 81 -6.63 -5.50 3.39
CA ARG A 81 -7.05 -6.35 2.26
C ARG A 81 -7.89 -5.59 1.24
N ILE A 82 -8.84 -4.77 1.68
CA ILE A 82 -9.67 -3.94 0.80
C ILE A 82 -8.80 -2.95 0.03
N VAL A 83 -7.91 -2.24 0.73
CA VAL A 83 -7.03 -1.25 0.09
C VAL A 83 -6.07 -1.93 -0.89
N ASN A 84 -5.45 -3.06 -0.53
CA ASN A 84 -4.62 -3.83 -1.46
C ASN A 84 -5.40 -4.25 -2.72
N ARG A 85 -6.65 -4.70 -2.57
CA ARG A 85 -7.50 -5.10 -3.70
C ARG A 85 -7.85 -3.93 -4.61
N ALA A 86 -8.03 -2.75 -4.02
CA ALA A 86 -8.43 -1.54 -4.73
C ALA A 86 -7.26 -0.76 -5.33
N PHE A 87 -6.04 -0.90 -4.79
CA PHE A 87 -4.84 -0.19 -5.23
C PHE A 87 -4.28 -0.84 -6.51
N PRO A 88 -4.49 -0.25 -7.69
CA PRO A 88 -4.22 -0.95 -8.94
C PRO A 88 -2.82 -0.59 -9.47
N PHE A 89 -1.79 -0.61 -8.62
CA PHE A 89 -0.47 -0.15 -9.05
C PHE A 89 0.10 -1.10 -10.10
N ASP A 90 0.35 -0.54 -11.28
CA ASP A 90 1.03 -1.18 -12.40
C ASP A 90 2.09 -0.20 -12.92
N SER A 91 3.34 -0.65 -13.01
CA SER A 91 4.45 0.15 -13.53
C SER A 91 4.33 0.43 -15.03
N ASP A 92 3.72 -0.48 -15.77
CA ASP A 92 3.64 -0.43 -17.23
C ASP A 92 2.35 0.25 -17.70
N ASP A 93 1.32 0.29 -16.86
CA ASP A 93 0.06 0.98 -17.14
C ASP A 93 -0.11 2.28 -16.32
N VAL A 94 0.41 3.38 -16.87
CA VAL A 94 0.30 4.73 -16.29
C VAL A 94 -1.15 5.22 -16.10
N ARG A 95 -2.14 4.60 -16.74
CA ARG A 95 -3.57 4.96 -16.58
C ARG A 95 -4.08 4.58 -15.19
N THR A 96 -3.41 3.68 -14.50
CA THR A 96 -3.74 3.28 -13.13
C THR A 96 -3.31 4.33 -12.10
N TRP A 97 -2.30 5.15 -12.41
CA TRP A 97 -1.65 6.04 -11.44
C TRP A 97 -2.56 7.10 -10.82
N PRO A 98 -3.52 7.73 -11.56
CA PRO A 98 -4.48 8.64 -10.93
C PRO A 98 -5.36 7.96 -9.88
N VAL A 99 -5.66 6.67 -10.03
CA VAL A 99 -6.39 5.88 -9.02
C VAL A 99 -5.49 5.66 -7.81
N CYS A 100 -4.23 5.26 -8.03
CA CYS A 100 -3.23 5.11 -6.97
C CYS A 100 -3.04 6.43 -6.18
N ASP A 101 -2.98 7.58 -6.85
CA ASP A 101 -2.83 8.88 -6.21
C ASP A 101 -4.01 9.23 -5.30
N ARG A 102 -5.24 8.87 -5.70
CA ARG A 102 -6.44 9.01 -4.86
C ARG A 102 -6.40 8.10 -3.65
N LEU A 103 -5.95 6.85 -3.81
CA LEU A 103 -5.89 5.87 -2.73
C LEU A 103 -4.67 6.00 -1.83
N ARG A 104 -3.63 6.71 -2.27
CA ARG A 104 -2.33 6.84 -1.59
C ARG A 104 -2.43 7.28 -0.12
N PRO A 105 -3.23 8.30 0.26
CA PRO A 105 -3.35 8.69 1.67
C PRO A 105 -3.92 7.56 2.53
N HIS A 106 -4.89 6.80 2.01
CA HIS A 106 -5.49 5.66 2.68
C HIS A 106 -4.49 4.53 2.84
N ALA A 107 -3.77 4.19 1.76
CA ALA A 107 -2.74 3.17 1.75
C ALA A 107 -1.61 3.49 2.74
N ARG A 108 -1.12 4.73 2.77
CA ARG A 108 -0.10 5.16 3.75
C ARG A 108 -0.60 5.01 5.19
N ARG A 109 -1.83 5.45 5.46
CA ARG A 109 -2.40 5.40 6.81
C ARG A 109 -2.59 3.97 7.29
N ILE A 110 -3.17 3.11 6.46
CA ILE A 110 -3.43 1.72 6.87
C ILE A 110 -2.14 0.91 6.97
N SER A 111 -1.16 1.13 6.09
CA SER A 111 0.16 0.50 6.21
C SER A 111 0.87 0.88 7.50
N ALA A 112 0.83 2.14 7.92
CA ALA A 112 1.44 2.57 9.18
C ALA A 112 0.79 1.88 10.40
N SER A 113 -0.54 1.85 10.47
CA SER A 113 -1.23 1.17 11.57
C SER A 113 -1.06 -0.35 11.55
N ALA A 114 -0.98 -0.96 10.37
CA ALA A 114 -0.72 -2.40 10.24
C ALA A 114 0.71 -2.76 10.65
N ASP A 115 1.66 -1.87 10.40
CA ASP A 115 3.05 -2.02 10.80
C ASP A 115 3.23 -1.95 12.32
N GLU A 116 2.53 -1.01 12.98
CA GLU A 116 2.49 -0.88 14.45
C GLU A 116 1.91 -2.15 15.12
N GLU A 117 0.92 -2.79 14.50
CA GLU A 117 0.27 -4.01 14.99
C GLU A 117 1.00 -5.31 14.60
N GLY A 118 2.10 -5.21 13.85
CA GLY A 118 2.86 -6.38 13.37
C GLY A 118 2.03 -7.29 12.45
N ILE A 119 1.18 -6.72 11.59
CA ILE A 119 0.53 -7.44 10.49
C ILE A 119 1.53 -7.50 9.32
N THR A 120 1.81 -8.70 8.81
CA THR A 120 2.95 -8.94 7.91
C THR A 120 2.61 -8.84 6.42
N ASP A 121 2.33 -9.98 5.75
CA ASP A 121 2.20 -10.11 4.29
C ASP A 121 1.38 -9.00 3.59
N PRO A 122 0.14 -8.71 4.00
CA PRO A 122 -0.64 -7.66 3.33
C PRO A 122 -0.08 -6.25 3.55
N THR A 123 0.72 -6.02 4.59
CA THR A 123 1.38 -4.74 4.88
C THR A 123 2.56 -4.55 3.96
N SER A 124 3.44 -5.56 3.89
CA SER A 124 4.59 -5.57 2.98
C SER A 124 4.15 -5.37 1.53
N ARG A 125 3.13 -6.11 1.08
CA ARG A 125 2.58 -5.98 -0.28
C ARG A 125 2.15 -4.55 -0.60
N LEU A 126 1.39 -3.90 0.29
CA LEU A 126 0.90 -2.54 0.05
C LEU A 126 2.02 -1.50 0.11
N MET A 127 2.96 -1.65 1.05
CA MET A 127 4.14 -0.80 1.13
C MET A 127 5.00 -0.91 -0.13
N ASN A 128 5.18 -2.12 -0.67
CA ASN A 128 5.90 -2.32 -1.92
C ASN A 128 5.19 -1.65 -3.11
N GLN A 129 3.87 -1.75 -3.21
CA GLN A 129 3.11 -1.06 -4.26
C GLN A 129 3.22 0.47 -4.16
N LEU A 130 3.16 1.02 -2.95
CA LEU A 130 3.39 2.46 -2.72
C LEU A 130 4.83 2.87 -3.05
N GLY A 131 5.80 2.04 -2.66
CA GLY A 131 7.21 2.22 -2.99
C GLY A 131 7.42 2.25 -4.51
N GLY A 132 6.83 1.30 -5.22
CA GLY A 132 6.83 1.25 -6.68
C GLY A 132 6.22 2.50 -7.31
N LEU A 133 5.03 2.92 -6.88
CA LEU A 133 4.41 4.16 -7.37
C LEU A 133 5.33 5.37 -7.20
N PHE A 134 5.99 5.49 -6.04
CA PHE A 134 6.93 6.58 -5.80
C PHE A 134 8.21 6.47 -6.64
N LEU A 135 8.74 5.26 -6.80
CA LEU A 135 9.90 4.99 -7.64
C LEU A 135 9.65 5.48 -9.08
N TYR A 136 8.57 5.01 -9.71
CA TYR A 136 8.24 5.37 -11.10
C TYR A 136 7.82 6.83 -11.28
N LYS A 137 7.49 7.54 -10.19
CA LYS A 137 7.26 8.99 -10.18
C LYS A 137 8.51 9.80 -9.84
N GLY A 138 9.67 9.17 -9.68
CA GLY A 138 10.94 9.81 -9.33
C GLY A 138 11.02 10.33 -7.89
N LEU A 139 10.10 9.90 -7.02
CA LEU A 139 10.01 10.32 -5.62
C LEU A 139 10.82 9.37 -4.72
N TYR A 140 12.11 9.20 -5.02
CA TYR A 140 12.97 8.18 -4.41
C TYR A 140 13.05 8.26 -2.88
N SER A 141 13.06 9.46 -2.31
CA SER A 141 13.08 9.68 -0.85
C SER A 141 11.82 9.18 -0.13
N GLN A 142 10.70 9.04 -0.85
CA GLN A 142 9.47 8.44 -0.33
C GLN A 142 9.41 6.94 -0.60
N ALA A 143 10.04 6.47 -1.68
CA ALA A 143 10.04 5.07 -2.09
C ALA A 143 10.95 4.20 -1.21
N GLU A 144 12.19 4.63 -0.97
CA GLU A 144 13.21 3.82 -0.27
C GLU A 144 12.77 3.33 1.13
N PRO A 145 12.25 4.19 2.03
CA PRO A 145 11.84 3.71 3.36
C PRO A 145 10.73 2.66 3.29
N LEU A 146 9.81 2.77 2.32
CA LEU A 146 8.73 1.80 2.13
C LEU A 146 9.26 0.46 1.61
N MET A 147 10.16 0.49 0.62
CA MET A 147 10.76 -0.73 0.07
C MET A 147 11.63 -1.45 1.11
N ARG A 148 12.44 -0.72 1.89
CA ARG A 148 13.23 -1.31 2.99
C ARG A 148 12.33 -1.89 4.08
N ARG A 149 11.23 -1.21 4.43
CA ARG A 149 10.29 -1.74 5.44
C ARG A 149 9.58 -3.00 4.94
N ALA A 150 9.11 -3.00 3.69
CA ALA A 150 8.50 -4.18 3.06
C ALA A 150 9.46 -5.38 3.04
N LEU A 151 10.73 -5.15 2.65
CA LEU A 151 11.78 -6.18 2.70
C LEU A 151 11.95 -6.76 4.11
N GLY A 152 12.09 -5.91 5.13
CA GLY A 152 12.26 -6.39 6.51
C GLY A 152 11.04 -7.13 7.06
N ILE A 153 9.83 -6.78 6.63
CA ILE A 153 8.61 -7.53 6.97
C ILE A 153 8.64 -8.93 6.34
N ASP A 154 8.95 -9.03 5.04
CA ASP A 154 8.97 -10.32 4.34
C ASP A 154 10.10 -11.23 4.84
N GLU A 155 11.29 -10.68 5.13
CA GLU A 155 12.39 -11.42 5.74
C GLU A 155 12.01 -11.96 7.12
N GLY A 156 11.34 -11.16 7.96
CA GLY A 156 10.89 -11.58 9.28
C GLY A 156 9.74 -12.59 9.24
N ALA A 157 8.86 -12.52 8.23
CA ALA A 157 7.69 -13.37 8.13
C ALA A 157 7.97 -14.72 7.47
N PHE A 158 8.82 -14.74 6.44
CA PHE A 158 9.06 -15.91 5.60
C PHE A 158 10.47 -16.47 5.71
N GLY A 159 11.41 -15.72 6.29
CA GLY A 159 12.83 -16.02 6.27
C GLY A 159 13.55 -15.41 5.06
N ASN A 160 14.88 -15.44 5.11
CA ASN A 160 15.74 -14.71 4.18
C ASN A 160 15.75 -15.24 2.74
N ASP A 161 15.34 -16.49 2.53
CA ASP A 161 15.49 -17.23 1.27
C ASP A 161 14.14 -17.50 0.57
N HIS A 162 13.08 -16.78 0.96
CA HIS A 162 11.75 -16.95 0.38
C HIS A 162 11.59 -16.12 -0.91
N PRO A 163 10.91 -16.61 -1.97
CA PRO A 163 10.74 -15.87 -3.22
C PRO A 163 10.09 -14.48 -3.06
N ALA A 164 9.20 -14.30 -2.07
CA ALA A 164 8.66 -12.97 -1.76
C ALA A 164 9.76 -11.96 -1.38
N VAL A 165 10.84 -12.40 -0.73
CA VAL A 165 12.00 -11.56 -0.40
C VAL A 165 12.79 -11.19 -1.66
N ALA A 166 12.95 -12.10 -2.62
CA ALA A 166 13.61 -11.80 -3.91
C ALA A 166 12.92 -10.65 -4.65
N ILE A 167 11.57 -10.67 -4.71
CA ILE A 167 10.78 -9.59 -5.30
C ILE A 167 11.07 -8.23 -4.61
N ARG A 168 11.20 -8.20 -3.28
CA ARG A 168 11.52 -6.97 -2.54
C ARG A 168 12.96 -6.50 -2.76
N LEU A 169 13.90 -7.44 -2.80
CA LEU A 169 15.31 -7.15 -3.09
C LEU A 169 15.47 -6.51 -4.46
N ASN A 170 14.82 -7.06 -5.49
CA ASN A 170 14.84 -6.49 -6.84
C ASN A 170 14.28 -5.08 -6.91
N ASN A 171 13.12 -4.84 -6.28
CA ASN A 171 12.52 -3.49 -6.27
C ASN A 171 13.42 -2.47 -5.56
N LEU A 172 14.04 -2.85 -4.44
CA LEU A 172 14.99 -1.98 -3.75
C LEU A 172 16.26 -1.78 -4.59
N ALA A 173 16.75 -2.82 -5.27
CA ALA A 173 17.91 -2.71 -6.17
C ALA A 173 17.64 -1.75 -7.34
N LEU A 174 16.46 -1.83 -7.95
CA LEU A 174 16.05 -0.90 -9.02
C LEU A 174 16.07 0.55 -8.53
N LEU A 175 15.55 0.82 -7.34
CA LEU A 175 15.63 2.15 -6.72
C LEU A 175 17.09 2.61 -6.52
N LEU A 176 17.95 1.70 -6.06
CA LEU A 176 19.37 2.00 -5.86
C LEU A 176 20.08 2.26 -7.20
N GLN A 177 19.71 1.57 -8.28
CA GLN A 177 20.21 1.84 -9.63
C GLN A 177 19.79 3.22 -10.12
N ASP A 178 18.51 3.57 -9.98
CA ASP A 178 17.96 4.89 -10.35
C ASP A 178 18.61 6.05 -9.58
N THR A 179 19.08 5.77 -8.37
CA THR A 179 19.81 6.73 -7.53
C THR A 179 21.34 6.61 -7.63
N ASN A 180 21.84 5.87 -8.62
CA ASN A 180 23.26 5.66 -8.92
C ASN A 180 24.09 5.03 -7.77
N ARG A 181 23.44 4.28 -6.88
CA ARG A 181 24.04 3.53 -5.77
C ARG A 181 24.33 2.08 -6.16
N LEU A 182 25.03 1.91 -7.28
CA LEU A 182 25.23 0.61 -7.93
C LEU A 182 25.94 -0.43 -7.04
N ALA A 183 26.89 0.02 -6.21
CA ALA A 183 27.60 -0.86 -5.27
C ALA A 183 26.68 -1.45 -4.18
N GLU A 184 25.60 -0.75 -3.82
CA GLU A 184 24.60 -1.24 -2.88
C GLU A 184 23.54 -2.11 -3.57
N ALA A 185 23.27 -1.87 -4.85
CA ALA A 185 22.28 -2.63 -5.63
C ALA A 185 22.76 -4.05 -5.98
N GLU A 186 24.02 -4.21 -6.38
CA GLU A 186 24.55 -5.51 -6.83
C GLU A 186 24.35 -6.67 -5.84
N PRO A 187 24.69 -6.54 -4.54
CA PRO A 187 24.48 -7.63 -3.59
C PRO A 187 23.00 -8.00 -3.42
N LEU A 188 22.08 -7.05 -3.60
CA LEU A 188 20.64 -7.33 -3.53
C LEU A 188 20.17 -8.15 -4.73
N ILE A 189 20.58 -7.78 -5.95
CA ILE A 189 20.22 -8.50 -7.17
C ILE A 189 20.81 -9.91 -7.16
N ARG A 190 22.08 -10.05 -6.77
CA ARG A 190 22.71 -11.39 -6.67
C ARG A 190 22.02 -12.29 -5.65
N ARG A 191 21.53 -11.70 -4.54
CA ARG A 191 20.77 -12.45 -3.54
C ARG A 191 19.38 -12.83 -4.06
N ALA A 192 18.67 -11.93 -4.74
CA ALA A 192 17.40 -12.24 -5.39
C ALA A 192 17.56 -13.40 -6.38
N LEU A 193 18.57 -13.31 -7.26
CA LEU A 193 18.88 -14.34 -8.25
C LEU A 193 19.09 -15.72 -7.61
N ALA A 194 19.92 -15.78 -6.55
CA ALA A 194 20.18 -17.03 -5.86
C ALA A 194 18.92 -17.63 -5.20
N ILE A 195 18.02 -16.79 -4.69
CA ILE A 195 16.75 -17.23 -4.10
C ILE A 195 15.85 -17.83 -5.20
N ASP A 196 15.67 -17.10 -6.30
CA ASP A 196 14.75 -17.50 -7.36
C ASP A 196 15.28 -18.69 -8.18
N GLU A 197 16.62 -18.82 -8.35
CA GLU A 197 17.25 -20.02 -8.93
C GLU A 197 16.96 -21.27 -8.08
N VAL A 198 17.08 -21.17 -6.76
CA VAL A 198 16.79 -22.30 -5.85
C VAL A 198 15.30 -22.63 -5.82
N ALA A 199 14.44 -21.62 -5.84
CA ALA A 199 13.00 -21.80 -5.71
C ALA A 199 12.33 -22.31 -6.99
N PHE A 200 12.77 -21.85 -8.16
CA PHE A 200 12.07 -22.07 -9.43
C PHE A 200 12.91 -22.74 -10.51
N GLY A 201 14.24 -22.73 -10.38
CA GLY A 201 15.17 -23.19 -11.41
C GLY A 201 15.44 -22.14 -12.50
N ASN A 202 16.48 -22.41 -13.30
CA ASN A 202 17.10 -21.42 -14.18
C ASN A 202 16.22 -20.89 -15.33
N ASP A 203 15.20 -21.65 -15.74
CA ASP A 203 14.34 -21.30 -16.88
C ASP A 203 13.10 -20.47 -16.47
N HIS A 204 13.00 -20.09 -15.19
CA HIS A 204 11.86 -19.32 -14.69
C HIS A 204 11.94 -17.83 -15.07
N LEU A 205 10.78 -17.20 -15.26
CA LEU A 205 10.68 -15.78 -15.63
C LEU A 205 11.37 -14.86 -14.62
N ASP A 206 11.21 -15.13 -13.32
CA ASP A 206 11.82 -14.31 -12.26
C ASP A 206 13.36 -14.39 -12.29
N VAL A 207 13.93 -15.57 -12.56
CA VAL A 207 15.38 -15.72 -12.77
C VAL A 207 15.85 -14.91 -13.98
N ALA A 208 15.09 -14.92 -15.08
CA ALA A 208 15.42 -14.11 -16.26
C ALA A 208 15.37 -12.60 -15.96
N ILE A 209 14.42 -12.14 -15.13
CA ILE A 209 14.35 -10.74 -14.68
C ILE A 209 15.61 -10.39 -13.86
N ASP A 210 16.02 -11.26 -12.95
CA ASP A 210 17.18 -11.05 -12.08
C ASP A 210 18.49 -11.01 -12.87
N LEU A 211 18.67 -11.94 -13.81
CA LEU A 211 19.80 -11.97 -14.72
C LEU A 211 19.88 -10.69 -15.56
N ASN A 212 18.74 -10.23 -16.09
CA ASN A 212 18.67 -8.98 -16.84
C ASN A 212 19.04 -7.76 -15.96
N ASN A 213 18.51 -7.69 -14.74
CA ASN A 213 18.83 -6.61 -13.79
C ASN A 213 20.33 -6.58 -13.45
N LEU A 214 20.92 -7.77 -13.22
CA LEU A 214 22.35 -7.90 -12.95
C LEU A 214 23.19 -7.50 -14.17
N ALA A 215 22.81 -7.93 -15.37
CA ALA A 215 23.49 -7.56 -16.61
C ALA A 215 23.48 -6.05 -16.85
N LEU A 216 22.33 -5.39 -16.62
CA LEU A 216 22.19 -3.93 -16.72
C LEU A 216 23.10 -3.21 -15.72
N LEU A 217 23.19 -3.69 -14.47
CA LEU A 217 24.10 -3.15 -13.47
C LEU A 217 25.58 -3.32 -13.87
N LEU A 218 25.95 -4.49 -14.36
CA LEU A 218 27.32 -4.78 -14.81
C LEU A 218 27.70 -3.90 -16.00
N LYS A 219 26.77 -3.64 -16.93
CA LYS A 219 26.98 -2.66 -18.01
C LYS A 219 27.18 -1.24 -17.46
N ALA A 220 26.37 -0.81 -16.50
CA ALA A 220 26.50 0.51 -15.88
C ALA A 220 27.83 0.68 -15.12
N THR A 221 28.43 -0.41 -14.65
CA THR A 221 29.74 -0.45 -13.99
C THR A 221 30.91 -0.82 -14.91
N ASN A 222 30.68 -0.85 -16.24
CA ASN A 222 31.67 -1.18 -17.28
C ASN A 222 32.31 -2.59 -17.15
N ARG A 223 31.61 -3.54 -16.54
CA ARG A 223 32.00 -4.96 -16.40
C ARG A 223 31.39 -5.81 -17.51
N LEU A 224 31.64 -5.42 -18.75
CA LEU A 224 30.97 -6.01 -19.94
C LEU A 224 31.24 -7.51 -20.11
N ALA A 225 32.43 -7.98 -19.76
CA ALA A 225 32.80 -9.40 -19.84
C ALA A 225 31.97 -10.28 -18.89
N GLU A 226 31.49 -9.72 -17.77
CA GLU A 226 30.60 -10.42 -16.83
C GLU A 226 29.12 -10.26 -17.24
N ALA A 227 28.75 -9.15 -17.88
CA ALA A 227 27.38 -8.90 -18.31
C ALA A 227 26.97 -9.77 -19.51
N GLU A 228 27.86 -9.95 -20.49
CA GLU A 228 27.56 -10.66 -21.73
C GLU A 228 26.96 -12.07 -21.55
N PRO A 229 27.53 -12.98 -20.71
CA PRO A 229 26.97 -14.31 -20.55
C PRO A 229 25.58 -14.33 -19.89
N LEU A 230 25.20 -13.29 -19.14
CA LEU A 230 23.90 -13.21 -18.48
C LEU A 230 22.77 -12.77 -19.43
N MET A 231 23.11 -12.29 -20.63
CA MET A 231 22.15 -11.79 -21.63
C MET A 231 21.89 -12.78 -22.77
N ARG A 232 22.43 -14.00 -22.70
CA ARG A 232 22.38 -15.01 -23.78
C ARG A 232 21.29 -16.04 -23.56
#